data_AF-A0A9Q3HCS9-F1
#
_entry.id   AF-A0A9Q3HCS9-F1
#
_cell.length_a   1.000
_cell.length_b   1.000
_cell.length_c   1.000
_cell.angle_alpha   90.00
_cell.angle_beta   90.00
_cell.angle_gamma   90.00
#
_symmetry.space_group_name_H-M   'P 1'
#
loop_
_entity.id
_entity.type
_entity.pdbx_description
1 polymer ?
#
loop_
_entity_poly.entity_id
_entity_poly.type
_entity_poly.pdbx_seq_one_letter_code
_entity_poly.pdbx_strand_id
1 'polypeptide(L)'
;MDWVTDLPPGGERSYNACLVLVKRYSKNKMFLPCHKDDTAMDRAIMLFGTNLSFSTAYHPKADGLAERIIQNLEDIIGGFCAHGPKFKDYNGFTHYWCTLIPALELAYETSIHSSTGKAPAMLEKGLNPRLPYDTLKNCLVDITPTASSFKMMLDKARHHENRCPRKLKDSFAGPLMIKALHGTNAVQLELTGELMNKHPNFPVSLIKTYSSSDNELFPLRNKLTLEIPPLEEGEERKMVKVLKERRTRNKKEREYLLRYGNPTQEDEWLLEKDITHSNILPRRLINERKPIE
;
A
#
# COMPACT_ATOMS: atom_id res chain seq x y z
N MET A 1 8.45 -21.62 6.00
CA MET A 1 9.56 -21.44 6.97
C MET A 1 10.69 -20.86 6.16
N ASP A 2 11.38 -19.85 6.68
CA ASP A 2 12.52 -19.25 6.00
C ASP A 2 13.52 -18.65 6.98
N TRP A 3 14.70 -18.30 6.48
CA TRP A 3 15.82 -17.83 7.27
C TRP A 3 16.13 -16.35 7.01
N VAL A 4 16.15 -15.58 8.10
CA VAL A 4 16.79 -14.28 8.11
C VAL A 4 18.25 -14.47 8.47
N THR A 5 19.15 -14.33 7.50
CA THR A 5 20.59 -14.41 7.70
C THR A 5 21.22 -13.03 7.86
N ASP A 6 22.50 -13.01 8.23
CA ASP A 6 23.34 -11.81 8.27
C ASP A 6 22.84 -10.75 9.27
N LEU A 7 22.23 -11.20 10.37
CA LEU A 7 21.88 -10.37 11.51
C LEU A 7 23.13 -10.08 12.36
N PRO A 8 23.21 -8.92 13.03
CA PRO A 8 24.29 -8.63 13.98
C PRO A 8 24.30 -9.69 15.10
N PRO A 9 25.45 -10.00 15.72
CA PRO A 9 25.51 -10.99 16.79
C PRO A 9 24.64 -10.57 17.99
N GLY A 10 23.71 -11.43 18.37
CA GLY A 10 22.71 -11.17 19.40
C GLY A 10 22.83 -12.07 20.63
N GLY A 11 22.80 -11.46 21.83
CA GLY A 11 22.75 -12.15 23.12
C GLY A 11 24.05 -12.84 23.52
N GLU A 12 24.04 -13.53 24.66
CA GLU A 12 25.20 -14.24 25.23
C GLU A 12 25.75 -15.34 24.32
N ARG A 13 24.88 -15.96 23.52
CA ARG A 13 25.22 -17.03 22.59
C ARG A 13 25.64 -16.54 21.20
N SER A 14 25.63 -15.23 20.94
CA SER A 14 26.01 -14.64 19.65
C SER A 14 25.25 -15.20 18.45
N TYR A 15 23.92 -15.25 18.53
CA TYR A 15 23.08 -15.66 17.40
C TYR A 15 23.25 -14.69 16.22
N ASN A 16 23.40 -15.21 15.01
CA ASN A 16 23.63 -14.43 13.79
C ASN A 16 22.57 -14.67 12.69
N ALA A 17 21.60 -15.54 12.97
CA ALA A 17 20.47 -15.81 12.08
C ALA A 17 19.18 -15.96 12.90
N CYS A 18 18.03 -15.83 12.24
CA CYS A 18 16.72 -16.10 12.83
C CYS A 18 15.89 -16.97 11.89
N LEU A 19 15.36 -18.08 12.42
CA LEU A 19 14.45 -18.96 11.69
C LEU A 19 13.02 -18.50 11.92
N VAL A 20 12.33 -18.18 10.82
CA VAL A 20 10.97 -17.67 10.81
C VAL A 20 10.01 -18.78 10.43
N LEU A 21 9.12 -19.10 11.36
CA LEU A 21 8.04 -20.05 11.18
C LEU A 21 6.72 -19.31 11.07
N VAL A 22 5.93 -19.60 10.04
CA VAL A 22 4.60 -19.00 9.86
C VAL A 22 3.58 -20.12 9.71
N LYS A 23 2.53 -20.09 10.52
CA LYS A 23 1.35 -20.93 10.36
C LYS A 23 0.47 -20.36 9.26
N ARG A 24 0.23 -21.16 8.22
CA ARG A 24 -0.47 -20.72 6.99
C ARG A 24 -1.89 -20.20 7.21
N TYR A 25 -2.64 -20.78 8.16
CA TYR A 25 -4.05 -20.45 8.39
C TYR A 25 -4.25 -19.26 9.30
N SER A 26 -3.62 -19.26 10.48
CA SER A 26 -3.74 -18.19 11.46
C SER A 26 -2.88 -16.97 11.16
N LYS A 27 -1.90 -17.12 10.26
CA LYS A 27 -0.82 -16.17 10.02
C LYS A 27 0.02 -15.89 11.26
N ASN A 28 -0.11 -16.73 12.29
CA ASN A 28 0.76 -16.61 13.45
C ASN A 28 2.17 -17.05 13.07
N LYS A 29 3.13 -16.53 13.82
CA LYS A 29 4.56 -16.63 13.60
C LYS A 29 5.25 -17.09 14.86
N MET A 30 6.39 -17.73 14.68
CA MET A 30 7.33 -18.03 15.75
C MET A 30 8.74 -17.73 15.25
N PHE A 31 9.51 -17.03 16.06
CA PHE A 31 10.90 -16.72 15.77
C PHE A 31 11.83 -17.58 16.61
N LEU A 32 12.87 -18.11 15.98
CA LEU A 32 13.85 -18.96 16.63
C LEU A 32 15.24 -18.42 16.34
N PRO A 33 15.90 -17.77 17.32
CA PRO A 33 17.30 -17.36 17.19
C PRO A 33 18.20 -18.57 16.90
N CYS A 34 19.09 -18.41 15.93
CA CYS A 34 19.90 -19.49 15.38
C CYS A 34 21.26 -19.02 14.89
N HIS A 35 22.12 -19.97 14.52
CA HIS A 35 23.34 -19.69 13.78
C HIS A 35 23.17 -19.99 12.30
N LYS A 36 23.90 -19.26 11.46
CA LYS A 36 23.94 -19.43 10.00
C LYS A 36 24.41 -20.83 9.58
N ASP A 37 25.19 -21.49 10.43
CA ASP A 37 25.75 -22.82 10.16
C ASP A 37 24.78 -23.96 10.49
N ASP A 38 23.66 -23.66 11.17
CA ASP A 38 22.68 -24.67 11.54
C ASP A 38 21.77 -25.01 10.36
N THR A 39 21.62 -26.30 10.05
CA THR A 39 20.69 -26.70 9.00
C THR A 39 19.23 -26.60 9.46
N ALA A 40 18.34 -26.22 8.54
CA ALA A 40 16.89 -26.20 8.75
C ALA A 40 16.34 -27.56 9.13
N MET A 41 16.96 -28.62 8.63
CA MET A 41 16.53 -29.98 8.86
C MET A 41 16.78 -30.40 10.31
N ASP A 42 18.00 -30.18 10.82
CA ASP A 42 18.36 -30.55 12.18
C ASP A 42 17.54 -29.75 13.21
N ARG A 43 17.37 -28.45 12.97
CA ARG A 43 16.55 -27.57 13.83
C ARG A 43 15.08 -27.98 13.85
N ALA A 44 14.47 -28.23 12.69
CA ALA A 44 13.05 -28.59 12.62
C ALA A 44 12.77 -29.97 13.22
N ILE A 45 13.66 -30.95 12.98
CA ILE A 45 13.55 -32.29 13.56
C ILE A 45 13.69 -32.21 15.08
N MET A 46 14.67 -31.47 15.60
CA MET A 46 14.84 -31.30 17.05
C MET A 46 13.64 -30.61 17.72
N LEU A 47 13.05 -29.60 17.08
CA LEU A 47 12.00 -28.77 17.71
C LEU A 47 10.59 -29.36 17.57
N PHE A 48 10.28 -29.99 16.44
CA PHE A 48 8.91 -30.45 16.14
C PHE A 48 8.79 -31.96 15.94
N GLY A 49 9.90 -32.68 15.75
CA GLY A 49 9.86 -34.12 15.47
C GLY A 49 9.14 -34.48 14.16
N THR A 50 9.04 -33.54 13.22
CA THR A 50 8.25 -33.70 11.98
C THR A 50 9.12 -33.88 10.76
N ASN A 51 8.66 -34.69 9.80
CA ASN A 51 9.24 -34.79 8.47
C ASN A 51 8.98 -33.51 7.66
N LEU A 52 10.03 -32.90 7.14
CA LEU A 52 9.95 -31.71 6.29
C LEU A 52 9.58 -32.09 4.86
N SER A 53 8.58 -31.39 4.30
CA SER A 53 8.29 -31.42 2.86
C SER A 53 8.91 -30.20 2.19
N PHE A 54 9.98 -30.40 1.41
CA PHE A 54 10.62 -29.32 0.67
C PHE A 54 9.82 -28.95 -0.58
N SER A 55 9.72 -27.66 -0.88
CA SER A 55 9.28 -27.21 -2.20
C SER A 55 10.32 -27.59 -3.25
N THR A 56 9.87 -27.91 -4.47
CA THR A 56 10.77 -28.24 -5.58
C THR A 56 11.68 -27.05 -5.92
N ALA A 57 12.98 -27.30 -6.07
CA ALA A 57 14.06 -26.31 -6.18
C ALA A 57 13.93 -25.24 -7.30
N TYR A 58 12.93 -25.33 -8.17
CA TYR A 58 12.73 -24.42 -9.32
C TYR A 58 11.29 -23.88 -9.47
N HIS A 59 10.42 -24.05 -8.47
CA HIS A 59 9.04 -23.53 -8.50
C HIS A 59 8.68 -22.76 -7.22
N PRO A 60 8.92 -21.44 -7.18
CA PRO A 60 8.39 -20.54 -6.13
C PRO A 60 6.85 -20.37 -6.20
N LYS A 61 6.16 -21.08 -7.12
CA LYS A 61 4.71 -20.94 -7.32
C LYS A 61 3.84 -21.68 -6.29
N ALA A 62 4.43 -22.50 -5.41
CA ALA A 62 3.64 -23.38 -4.55
C ALA A 62 2.99 -22.66 -3.34
N ASP A 63 3.56 -21.55 -2.84
CA ASP A 63 2.98 -20.86 -1.67
C ASP A 63 3.26 -19.35 -1.61
N GLY A 64 3.00 -18.63 -2.71
CA GLY A 64 3.28 -17.19 -2.82
C GLY A 64 2.62 -16.29 -1.74
N LEU A 65 1.54 -16.77 -1.10
CA LEU A 65 0.96 -16.08 0.07
C LEU A 65 1.84 -16.21 1.32
N ALA A 66 2.38 -17.41 1.58
CA ALA A 66 3.29 -17.62 2.70
C ALA A 66 4.63 -16.94 2.45
N GLU A 67 5.17 -17.01 1.23
CA GLU A 67 6.40 -16.31 0.84
C GLU A 67 6.28 -14.80 1.05
N ARG A 68 5.17 -14.19 0.64
CA ARG A 68 4.96 -12.75 0.85
C ARG A 68 4.91 -12.36 2.33
N ILE A 69 4.33 -13.22 3.17
CA ILE A 69 4.26 -12.96 4.62
C ILE A 69 5.63 -13.13 5.25
N ILE A 70 6.35 -14.17 4.86
CA ILE A 70 7.71 -14.42 5.30
C ILE A 70 8.58 -13.23 4.92
N GLN A 71 8.61 -12.82 3.65
CA GLN A 71 9.37 -11.66 3.20
C GLN A 71 9.04 -10.39 3.99
N ASN A 72 7.76 -10.12 4.25
CA ASN A 72 7.37 -8.98 5.09
C ASN A 72 7.92 -9.11 6.53
N LEU A 73 7.94 -10.32 7.10
CA LEU A 73 8.50 -10.57 8.42
C LEU A 73 10.03 -10.44 8.43
N GLU A 74 10.69 -10.87 7.37
CA GLU A 74 12.13 -10.67 7.18
C GLU A 74 12.48 -9.19 7.08
N ASP A 75 11.70 -8.41 6.32
CA ASP A 75 11.87 -6.96 6.23
C ASP A 75 11.65 -6.29 7.60
N ILE A 76 10.64 -6.75 8.36
CA ILE A 76 10.37 -6.23 9.70
C ILE A 76 11.52 -6.57 10.65
N ILE A 77 11.98 -7.82 10.68
CA ILE A 77 13.10 -8.24 11.53
C ILE A 77 14.38 -7.55 11.09
N GLY A 78 14.69 -7.54 9.79
CA GLY A 78 15.86 -6.89 9.22
C GLY A 78 15.87 -5.40 9.55
N GLY A 79 14.75 -4.70 9.36
CA GLY A 79 14.60 -3.30 9.75
C GLY A 79 14.73 -3.10 11.27
N PHE A 80 14.09 -3.94 12.07
CA PHE A 80 14.10 -3.84 13.53
C PHE A 80 15.46 -4.18 14.16
N CYS A 81 16.22 -5.09 13.53
CA CYS A 81 17.57 -5.50 13.96
C CYS A 81 18.64 -4.54 13.42
N ALA A 82 18.52 -4.06 12.17
CA ALA A 82 19.45 -3.10 11.57
C ALA A 82 19.27 -1.69 12.13
N HIS A 83 18.02 -1.24 12.30
CA HIS A 83 17.66 -0.04 13.07
C HIS A 83 17.45 -0.35 14.55
N GLY A 84 18.07 -1.41 15.08
CA GLY A 84 18.27 -1.58 16.50
C GLY A 84 19.61 -1.02 16.96
N PRO A 85 19.92 0.30 16.89
CA PRO A 85 21.10 0.83 17.55
C PRO A 85 20.75 0.98 19.02
N LYS A 86 21.03 -0.05 19.81
CA LYS A 86 20.97 0.00 21.28
C LYS A 86 19.65 0.60 21.78
N PHE A 87 18.58 -0.21 21.81
CA PHE A 87 17.45 0.17 22.67
C PHE A 87 18.04 0.25 24.09
N LYS A 88 18.28 1.48 24.54
CA LYS A 88 18.82 1.76 25.86
C LYS A 88 17.61 1.97 26.74
N ASP A 89 17.43 1.08 27.71
CA ASP A 89 16.46 1.35 28.77
C ASP A 89 16.83 2.66 29.47
N TYR A 90 15.91 3.18 30.30
CA TYR A 90 16.19 4.32 31.18
C TYR A 90 17.42 4.08 32.10
N ASN A 91 17.81 2.82 32.30
CA ASN A 91 19.01 2.37 33.00
C ASN A 91 20.28 2.24 32.14
N GLY A 92 20.22 2.57 30.84
CA GLY A 92 21.35 2.49 29.91
C GLY A 92 21.67 1.09 29.37
N PHE A 93 20.88 0.06 29.73
CA PHE A 93 21.08 -1.31 29.24
C PHE A 93 20.76 -1.41 27.75
N THR A 94 21.71 -1.92 26.96
CA THR A 94 21.58 -2.09 25.52
C THR A 94 20.92 -3.43 25.22
N HIS A 95 19.71 -3.41 24.67
CA HIS A 95 19.04 -4.63 24.22
C HIS A 95 19.63 -5.15 22.92
N TYR A 96 19.85 -6.46 22.87
CA TYR A 96 20.16 -7.18 21.64
C TYR A 96 18.88 -7.45 20.86
N TRP A 97 18.97 -7.68 19.56
CA TRP A 97 17.79 -8.01 18.77
C TRP A 97 17.04 -9.24 19.31
N CYS A 98 17.75 -10.25 19.83
CA CYS A 98 17.14 -11.44 20.43
C CYS A 98 16.23 -11.13 21.64
N THR A 99 16.57 -10.12 22.46
CA THR A 99 15.76 -9.74 23.63
C THR A 99 14.52 -8.95 23.23
N LEU A 100 14.51 -8.37 22.03
CA LEU A 100 13.41 -7.60 21.50
C LEU A 100 12.40 -8.46 20.69
N ILE A 101 12.76 -9.70 20.35
CA ILE A 101 11.88 -10.63 19.63
C ILE A 101 10.50 -10.78 20.30
N PRO A 102 10.37 -10.99 21.63
CA PRO A 102 9.06 -11.16 22.25
C PRO A 102 8.17 -9.92 22.10
N ALA A 103 8.76 -8.72 22.12
CA ALA A 103 8.03 -7.48 21.90
C ALA A 103 7.52 -7.39 20.45
N LEU A 104 8.37 -7.76 19.49
CA LEU A 104 7.99 -7.85 18.08
C LEU A 104 6.88 -8.90 17.86
N GLU A 105 6.99 -10.06 18.49
CA GLU A 105 5.99 -11.12 18.42
C GLU A 105 4.63 -10.65 18.90
N LEU A 106 4.60 -9.95 20.04
CA LEU A 106 3.36 -9.44 20.62
C LEU A 106 2.73 -8.35 19.75
N ALA A 107 3.56 -7.44 19.20
CA ALA A 107 3.10 -6.39 18.29
C ALA A 107 2.46 -6.98 17.02
N TYR A 108 3.08 -8.00 16.44
CA TYR A 108 2.52 -8.67 15.27
C TYR A 108 1.28 -9.49 15.61
N GLU A 109 1.25 -10.21 16.75
CA GLU A 109 0.09 -11.00 17.19
C GLU A 109 -1.19 -10.18 17.41
N THR A 110 -1.03 -8.90 17.72
CA THR A 110 -2.15 -7.97 17.97
C THR A 110 -2.49 -7.09 16.75
N SER A 111 -1.65 -7.09 15.73
CA SER A 111 -1.88 -6.32 14.49
C SER A 111 -2.91 -7.01 13.59
N ILE A 112 -3.78 -6.22 12.94
CA ILE A 112 -4.78 -6.74 12.02
C ILE A 112 -4.15 -6.94 10.64
N HIS A 113 -4.21 -8.15 10.09
CA HIS A 113 -3.71 -8.43 8.75
C HIS A 113 -4.78 -8.21 7.68
N SER A 114 -4.39 -7.60 6.56
CA SER A 114 -5.28 -7.35 5.41
C SER A 114 -5.87 -8.62 4.79
N SER A 115 -5.13 -9.73 4.81
CA SER A 115 -5.57 -11.00 4.22
C SER A 115 -6.63 -11.73 5.03
N THR A 116 -6.61 -11.61 6.36
CA THR A 116 -7.54 -12.30 7.27
C THR A 116 -8.59 -11.38 7.89
N GLY A 117 -8.37 -10.07 7.84
CA GLY A 117 -9.22 -9.05 8.47
C GLY A 117 -9.22 -9.12 10.00
N LYS A 118 -8.37 -9.96 10.61
CA LYS A 118 -8.30 -10.20 12.05
C LYS A 118 -6.85 -10.33 12.51
N ALA A 119 -6.60 -10.09 13.79
CA ALA A 119 -5.30 -10.30 14.40
C ALA A 119 -4.99 -11.79 14.57
N PRO A 120 -3.73 -12.25 14.45
CA PRO A 120 -3.38 -13.66 14.58
C PRO A 120 -3.74 -14.23 15.96
N ALA A 121 -3.59 -13.45 17.04
CA ALA A 121 -4.00 -13.85 18.39
C ALA A 121 -5.50 -14.13 18.46
N MET A 122 -6.32 -13.30 17.81
CA MET A 122 -7.77 -13.52 17.72
C MET A 122 -8.12 -14.81 16.96
N LEU A 123 -7.35 -15.15 15.92
CA LEU A 123 -7.60 -16.34 15.11
C LEU A 123 -7.19 -17.64 15.80
N GLU A 124 -6.10 -17.63 16.58
CA GLU A 124 -5.64 -18.84 17.29
C GLU A 124 -6.26 -19.01 18.67
N LYS A 125 -6.31 -17.94 19.46
CA LYS A 125 -6.68 -17.98 20.88
C LYS A 125 -8.12 -17.49 21.12
N GLY A 126 -8.78 -16.94 20.10
CA GLY A 126 -10.11 -16.32 20.22
C GLY A 126 -10.13 -15.02 21.03
N LEU A 127 -8.95 -14.51 21.42
CA LEU A 127 -8.76 -13.46 22.41
C LEU A 127 -7.56 -12.61 21.98
N ASN A 128 -7.69 -11.29 22.08
CA ASN A 128 -6.55 -10.39 21.95
C ASN A 128 -5.98 -10.09 23.34
N PRO A 129 -4.69 -10.33 23.59
CA PRO A 129 -4.07 -9.99 24.87
C PRO A 129 -4.16 -8.49 25.12
N ARG A 130 -4.39 -8.11 26.38
CA ARG A 130 -4.29 -6.70 26.78
C ARG A 130 -2.83 -6.28 26.76
N LEU A 131 -2.52 -5.24 25.98
CA LEU A 131 -1.15 -4.75 25.89
C LEU A 131 -0.86 -3.78 27.05
N PRO A 132 0.40 -3.69 27.52
CA PRO A 132 0.79 -2.68 28.49
C PRO A 132 0.37 -1.26 28.07
N TYR A 133 0.48 -0.97 26.77
CA TYR A 133 0.03 0.29 26.17
C TYR A 133 -1.46 0.58 26.40
N ASP A 134 -2.34 -0.42 26.31
CA ASP A 134 -3.78 -0.22 26.54
C ASP A 134 -4.07 0.18 28.00
N THR A 135 -3.35 -0.44 28.93
CA THR A 135 -3.43 -0.12 30.36
C THR A 135 -2.91 1.28 30.65
N LEU A 136 -1.76 1.64 30.08
CA LEU A 136 -1.17 2.98 30.23
C LEU A 136 -2.08 4.06 29.63
N LYS A 137 -2.65 3.82 28.45
CA LYS A 137 -3.54 4.74 27.75
C LYS A 137 -4.78 5.08 28.57
N ASN A 138 -5.33 4.12 29.32
CA ASN A 138 -6.46 4.36 30.20
C ASN A 138 -6.10 5.22 31.43
N CYS A 139 -4.83 5.24 31.83
CA CYS A 139 -4.31 6.08 32.91
C CYS A 139 -3.77 7.43 32.41
N LEU A 140 -3.63 7.63 31.10
CA LEU A 140 -3.29 8.93 30.55
C LEU A 140 -4.51 9.85 30.73
N VAL A 141 -4.38 10.83 31.62
CA VAL A 141 -5.33 11.95 31.69
C VAL A 141 -5.35 12.59 30.30
N ASP A 142 -6.54 12.78 29.72
CA ASP A 142 -6.71 13.56 28.49
C ASP A 142 -6.23 14.99 28.79
N ILE A 143 -4.95 15.27 28.51
CA ILE A 143 -4.28 16.54 28.83
C ILE A 143 -5.00 17.70 28.10
N THR A 144 -5.73 17.39 27.02
CA THR A 144 -6.50 18.37 26.25
C THR A 144 -7.92 17.86 25.98
N PRO A 145 -8.96 18.42 26.63
CA PRO A 145 -10.35 18.05 26.33
C PRO A 145 -10.73 18.34 24.87
N THR A 146 -10.01 19.27 24.22
CA THR A 146 -10.14 19.60 22.81
C THR A 146 -9.75 18.45 21.89
N ALA A 147 -8.69 17.69 22.18
CA ALA A 147 -8.26 16.57 21.33
C ALA A 147 -9.24 15.39 21.42
N SER A 148 -9.78 15.13 22.62
CA SER A 148 -10.82 14.12 22.84
C SER A 148 -12.12 14.49 22.10
N SER A 149 -12.52 15.76 22.19
CA SER A 149 -13.68 16.31 21.47
C SER A 149 -13.48 16.24 19.95
N PHE A 150 -12.30 16.58 19.44
CA PHE A 150 -11.97 16.51 18.02
C PHE A 150 -11.94 15.08 17.51
N LYS A 151 -11.41 14.13 18.28
CA LYS A 151 -11.47 12.69 17.98
C LYS A 151 -12.93 12.21 17.86
N MET A 152 -13.79 12.56 18.82
CA MET A 152 -15.21 12.24 18.74
C MET A 152 -15.87 12.88 17.50
N MET A 153 -15.50 14.11 17.16
CA MET A 153 -16.00 14.80 15.98
C MET A 153 -15.56 14.10 14.68
N LEU A 154 -14.29 13.68 14.60
CA LEU A 154 -13.75 12.89 13.49
C LEU A 154 -14.42 11.53 13.35
N ASP A 155 -14.62 10.81 14.45
CA ASP A 155 -15.25 9.49 14.42
C ASP A 155 -16.71 9.60 13.95
N LYS A 156 -17.44 10.63 14.39
CA LYS A 156 -18.79 10.95 13.90
C LYS A 156 -18.78 11.33 12.42
N ALA A 157 -17.84 12.17 11.98
CA ALA A 157 -17.72 12.57 10.58
C ALA A 157 -17.45 11.35 9.66
N ARG A 158 -16.54 10.45 10.05
CA ARG A 158 -16.26 9.19 9.35
C ARG A 158 -17.47 8.26 9.30
N HIS A 159 -18.25 8.20 10.38
CA HIS A 159 -19.51 7.44 10.40
C HIS A 159 -20.56 8.05 9.46
N HIS A 160 -20.60 9.38 9.35
CA HIS A 160 -21.47 10.09 8.42
C HIS A 160 -21.03 9.96 6.95
N GLU A 161 -19.73 9.95 6.67
CA GLU A 161 -19.18 9.73 5.32
C GLU A 161 -19.56 8.35 4.77
N ASN A 162 -19.36 7.31 5.58
CA ASN A 162 -19.79 5.95 5.25
C ASN A 162 -21.31 5.81 5.15
N ARG A 163 -22.07 6.73 5.74
CA ARG A 163 -23.53 6.83 5.68
C ARG A 163 -24.00 8.04 4.90
N CYS A 164 -23.24 8.51 3.90
CA CYS A 164 -23.73 9.58 3.04
C CYS A 164 -25.11 9.17 2.51
N PRO A 165 -26.19 9.88 2.91
CA PRO A 165 -27.54 9.46 2.60
C PRO A 165 -27.66 9.41 1.08
N ARG A 166 -28.30 8.37 0.55
CA ARG A 166 -28.51 8.16 -0.89
C ARG A 166 -29.05 9.40 -1.62
N LYS A 167 -29.68 10.33 -0.89
CA LYS A 167 -30.19 11.63 -1.35
C LYS A 167 -29.11 12.68 -1.69
N LEU A 168 -27.92 12.60 -1.10
CA LEU A 168 -26.80 13.54 -1.34
C LEU A 168 -25.76 13.02 -2.33
N LYS A 169 -25.87 11.76 -2.77
CA LYS A 169 -25.04 11.23 -3.85
C LYS A 169 -25.76 11.47 -5.17
N ASP A 170 -25.01 11.90 -6.18
CA ASP A 170 -25.55 12.02 -7.53
C ASP A 170 -26.08 10.65 -7.99
N SER A 171 -27.29 10.68 -8.55
CA SER A 171 -27.94 9.46 -9.03
C SER A 171 -27.23 8.83 -10.23
N PHE A 172 -26.51 9.63 -11.02
CA PHE A 172 -25.70 9.23 -12.17
C PHE A 172 -24.36 9.96 -12.13
N ALA A 173 -23.29 9.26 -12.49
CA ALA A 173 -21.93 9.80 -12.47
C ALA A 173 -21.58 10.44 -13.82
N GLY A 174 -21.60 11.78 -13.87
CA GLY A 174 -21.03 12.62 -14.92
C GLY A 174 -21.49 12.39 -16.37
N PRO A 175 -21.17 13.31 -17.28
CA PRO A 175 -21.19 13.04 -18.71
C PRO A 175 -19.95 12.22 -19.08
N LEU A 176 -20.14 11.01 -19.59
CA LEU A 176 -19.07 10.13 -20.03
C LEU A 176 -19.21 9.88 -21.53
N MET A 177 -18.08 9.88 -22.25
CA MET A 177 -18.05 9.62 -23.68
C MET A 177 -18.13 8.13 -23.96
N ILE A 178 -18.90 7.75 -24.98
CA ILE A 178 -19.00 6.37 -25.47
C ILE A 178 -17.86 6.12 -26.45
N LYS A 179 -17.02 5.12 -26.18
CA LYS A 179 -15.94 4.68 -27.08
C LYS A 179 -16.41 3.68 -28.12
N ALA A 180 -17.21 2.70 -27.69
CA ALA A 180 -17.67 1.62 -28.56
C ALA A 180 -18.98 1.02 -28.03
N LEU A 181 -19.78 0.48 -28.95
CA LEU A 181 -20.96 -0.33 -28.62
C LEU A 181 -20.59 -1.81 -28.83
N HIS A 182 -20.78 -2.61 -27.79
CA HIS A 182 -20.57 -4.06 -27.83
C HIS A 182 -21.93 -4.75 -27.93
N GLY A 183 -22.38 -4.96 -29.17
CA GLY A 183 -23.71 -5.48 -29.47
C GLY A 183 -24.83 -4.51 -29.05
N THR A 184 -26.02 -5.05 -28.79
CA THR A 184 -27.19 -4.26 -28.36
C THR A 184 -27.22 -3.99 -26.85
N ASN A 185 -26.42 -4.71 -26.07
CA ASN A 185 -26.61 -4.80 -24.62
C ASN A 185 -25.51 -4.12 -23.80
N ALA A 186 -24.35 -3.81 -24.38
CA ALA A 186 -23.22 -3.24 -23.64
C ALA A 186 -22.58 -2.06 -24.38
N VAL A 187 -22.11 -1.09 -23.60
CA VAL A 187 -21.43 0.12 -24.07
C VAL A 187 -20.11 0.25 -23.34
N GLN A 188 -19.06 0.57 -24.08
CA GLN A 188 -17.74 0.88 -23.55
C GLN A 188 -17.63 2.39 -23.34
N LEU A 189 -17.39 2.82 -22.09
CA LEU A 189 -17.26 4.21 -21.70
C LEU A 189 -15.79 4.62 -21.53
N GLU A 190 -15.50 5.89 -21.77
CA GLU A 190 -14.25 6.54 -21.39
C GLU A 190 -14.29 6.96 -19.92
N LEU A 191 -13.76 6.11 -19.03
CA LEU A 191 -13.73 6.41 -17.59
C LEU A 191 -12.56 7.34 -17.24
N THR A 192 -12.86 8.42 -16.52
CA THR A 192 -11.90 9.40 -16.02
C THR A 192 -11.94 9.49 -14.48
N GLY A 193 -10.87 10.04 -13.88
CA GLY A 193 -10.79 10.23 -12.42
C GLY A 193 -10.94 8.93 -11.62
N GLU A 194 -11.72 8.95 -10.54
CA GLU A 194 -11.95 7.81 -9.64
C GLU A 194 -12.57 6.57 -10.31
N LEU A 195 -13.18 6.74 -11.49
CA LEU A 195 -13.80 5.65 -12.25
C LEU A 195 -12.79 4.86 -13.07
N MET A 196 -11.54 5.31 -13.22
CA MET A 196 -10.52 4.61 -14.03
C MET A 196 -10.22 3.18 -13.53
N ASN A 197 -10.51 2.89 -12.26
CA ASN A 197 -10.31 1.58 -11.66
C ASN A 197 -11.49 0.62 -11.89
N LYS A 198 -12.61 1.10 -12.46
CA LYS A 198 -13.78 0.27 -12.80
C LYS A 198 -13.67 -0.26 -14.22
N HIS A 199 -14.35 -1.38 -14.47
CA HIS A 199 -14.38 -1.96 -15.81
C HIS A 199 -15.13 -1.04 -16.79
N PRO A 200 -14.59 -0.77 -18.00
CA PRO A 200 -15.14 0.24 -18.91
C PRO A 200 -16.44 -0.18 -19.61
N ASN A 201 -16.81 -1.46 -19.59
CA ASN A 201 -18.03 -1.94 -20.23
C ASN A 201 -19.21 -1.95 -19.25
N PHE A 202 -20.29 -1.25 -19.60
CA PHE A 202 -21.53 -1.15 -18.82
C PHE A 202 -22.73 -1.57 -19.67
N PRO A 203 -23.76 -2.17 -19.07
CA PRO A 203 -25.01 -2.45 -19.78
C PRO A 203 -25.74 -1.16 -20.15
N VAL A 204 -26.41 -1.14 -21.30
CA VAL A 204 -27.16 0.03 -21.81
C VAL A 204 -28.22 0.51 -20.80
N SER A 205 -28.79 -0.39 -20.00
CA SER A 205 -29.80 -0.07 -18.99
C SER A 205 -29.30 0.84 -17.85
N LEU A 206 -27.99 0.89 -17.62
CA LEU A 206 -27.38 1.76 -16.61
C LEU A 206 -26.93 3.12 -17.16
N ILE A 207 -27.17 3.38 -18.44
CA ILE A 207 -26.75 4.59 -19.14
C ILE A 207 -27.99 5.45 -19.42
N LYS A 208 -27.84 6.76 -19.25
CA LYS A 208 -28.84 7.75 -19.67
C LYS A 208 -28.22 8.72 -20.65
N THR A 209 -29.02 9.14 -21.63
CA THR A 209 -28.65 10.24 -22.52
C THR A 209 -28.44 11.50 -21.70
N TYR A 210 -27.28 12.13 -21.85
CA TYR A 210 -27.01 13.39 -21.19
C TYR A 210 -27.85 14.50 -21.84
N SER A 211 -28.73 15.12 -21.07
CA SER A 211 -29.42 16.34 -21.48
C SER A 211 -28.64 17.52 -20.91
N SER A 212 -28.15 18.41 -21.78
CA SER A 212 -27.62 19.69 -21.32
C SER A 212 -28.76 20.46 -20.64
N SER A 213 -28.45 21.16 -19.55
CA SER A 213 -29.41 22.05 -18.90
C SER A 213 -29.71 23.24 -19.82
N ASP A 214 -30.97 23.40 -20.21
CA ASP A 214 -31.44 24.57 -20.96
C ASP A 214 -31.49 25.79 -20.03
N ASN A 215 -30.65 26.77 -20.32
CA ASN A 215 -30.55 28.01 -19.55
C ASN A 215 -31.82 28.88 -19.64
N GLU A 216 -32.66 28.68 -20.66
CA GLU A 216 -33.91 29.42 -20.85
C GLU A 216 -35.03 28.98 -19.91
N LEU A 217 -35.08 27.69 -19.56
CA LEU A 217 -36.11 27.12 -18.68
C LEU A 217 -35.79 27.28 -17.18
N PHE A 218 -34.52 27.43 -16.81
CA PHE A 218 -34.07 27.48 -15.42
C PHE A 218 -33.02 28.59 -15.16
N PRO A 219 -33.40 29.88 -15.27
CA PRO A 219 -32.47 31.01 -15.24
C PRO A 219 -31.76 31.24 -13.89
N LEU A 220 -32.27 30.70 -12.79
CA LEU A 220 -31.65 30.82 -11.45
C LEU A 220 -30.60 29.75 -11.14
N ARG A 221 -30.39 28.80 -12.07
CA ARG A 221 -29.45 27.69 -11.87
C ARG A 221 -28.04 28.11 -12.30
N ASN A 222 -27.48 29.10 -11.61
CA ASN A 222 -26.08 29.49 -11.82
C ASN A 222 -25.17 28.32 -11.45
N LYS A 223 -24.48 27.77 -12.44
CA LYS A 223 -23.39 26.81 -12.21
C LYS A 223 -22.31 27.57 -11.45
N LEU A 224 -22.12 27.28 -10.17
CA LEU A 224 -21.04 27.87 -9.38
C LEU A 224 -19.72 27.47 -10.05
N THR A 225 -19.15 28.37 -10.85
CA THR A 225 -17.76 28.26 -11.27
C THR A 225 -16.95 28.52 -10.02
N LEU A 226 -16.45 27.46 -9.39
CA LEU A 226 -15.47 27.60 -8.32
C LEU A 226 -14.24 28.23 -8.96
N GLU A 227 -14.03 29.52 -8.73
CA GLU A 227 -12.78 30.18 -9.06
C GLU A 227 -11.72 29.57 -8.15
N ILE A 228 -10.92 28.67 -8.73
CA ILE A 228 -9.77 28.10 -8.04
C ILE A 228 -8.85 29.30 -7.75
N PRO A 229 -8.50 29.57 -6.48
CA PRO A 229 -7.58 30.65 -6.16
C PRO A 229 -6.28 30.45 -6.97
N PRO A 230 -5.69 31.53 -7.51
CA PRO A 230 -4.47 31.42 -8.28
C PRO A 230 -3.41 30.71 -7.43
N LEU A 231 -2.89 29.58 -7.93
CA LEU A 231 -1.76 28.90 -7.30
C LEU A 231 -0.60 29.90 -7.28
N GLU A 232 -0.02 30.10 -6.10
CA GLU A 232 1.22 30.87 -5.95
C GLU A 232 2.26 30.31 -6.93
N GLU A 233 2.84 31.19 -7.77
CA GLU A 233 3.87 30.85 -8.75
C GLU A 233 5.12 30.33 -8.01
N GLY A 234 5.13 29.03 -7.72
CA GLY A 234 6.21 28.40 -6.97
C GLY A 234 5.99 26.93 -6.61
N GLU A 235 4.76 26.40 -6.69
CA GLU A 235 4.56 24.96 -6.48
C GLU A 235 5.06 24.14 -7.68
N GLU A 236 6.13 23.38 -7.46
CA GLU A 236 6.69 22.45 -8.43
C GLU A 236 5.60 21.51 -8.99
N ARG A 237 5.33 21.64 -10.31
CA ARG A 237 4.33 20.87 -11.03
C ARG A 237 4.60 19.37 -10.89
N LYS A 238 3.80 18.67 -10.08
CA LYS A 238 3.93 17.21 -9.94
C LYS A 238 3.43 16.50 -11.21
N MET A 239 4.37 15.94 -11.95
CA MET A 239 4.11 15.08 -13.11
C MET A 239 3.39 13.80 -12.67
N VAL A 240 2.29 13.45 -13.34
CA VAL A 240 1.51 12.23 -13.03
C VAL A 240 1.77 11.11 -14.03
N LYS A 241 1.92 11.41 -15.33
CA LYS A 241 2.08 10.36 -16.34
C LYS A 241 2.76 10.82 -17.63
N VAL A 242 3.59 9.95 -18.21
CA VAL A 242 4.08 10.05 -19.60
C VAL A 242 3.11 9.30 -20.51
N LEU A 243 2.59 9.97 -21.54
CA LEU A 243 1.57 9.42 -22.44
C LEU A 243 2.16 8.87 -23.75
N LYS A 244 3.09 9.59 -24.37
CA LYS A 244 3.68 9.26 -25.67
C LYS A 244 5.13 9.74 -25.76
N GLU A 245 5.94 9.03 -26.54
CA GLU A 245 7.29 9.43 -26.95
C GLU A 245 7.30 9.70 -28.45
N ARG A 246 7.96 10.77 -28.88
CA ARG A 246 8.29 10.98 -30.29
C ARG A 246 9.74 11.44 -30.44
N ARG A 247 10.29 11.22 -31.62
CA ARG A 247 11.62 11.74 -32.00
C ARG A 247 11.45 12.83 -33.04
N THR A 248 12.17 13.92 -32.86
CA THR A 248 12.19 15.02 -33.82
C THR A 248 12.81 14.55 -35.15
N ARG A 249 12.44 15.18 -36.28
CA ARG A 249 12.82 14.76 -37.65
C ARG A 249 14.33 14.51 -37.85
N ASN A 250 15.19 15.12 -37.03
CA ASN A 250 16.66 14.95 -37.08
C ASN A 250 17.23 13.84 -36.16
N LYS A 251 16.41 12.89 -35.68
CA LYS A 251 16.80 11.68 -34.89
C LYS A 251 17.60 11.89 -33.59
N LYS A 252 17.98 13.13 -33.22
CA LYS A 252 18.87 13.40 -32.08
C LYS A 252 18.17 13.66 -30.75
N GLU A 253 16.91 14.08 -30.73
CA GLU A 253 16.22 14.50 -29.50
C GLU A 253 14.88 13.76 -29.31
N ARG A 254 14.59 13.39 -28.06
CA ARG A 254 13.36 12.73 -27.64
C ARG A 254 12.46 13.74 -26.95
N GLU A 255 11.20 13.71 -27.32
CA GLU A 255 10.14 14.50 -26.70
C GLU A 255 9.14 13.56 -26.05
N TYR A 256 8.69 13.93 -24.86
CA TYR A 256 7.69 13.20 -24.10
C TYR A 256 6.44 14.05 -23.95
N LEU A 257 5.28 13.45 -24.20
CA LEU A 257 3.98 14.07 -23.92
C LEU A 257 3.62 13.80 -22.45
N LEU A 258 3.54 14.86 -21.67
CA LEU A 258 3.38 14.80 -20.22
C LEU A 258 1.98 15.23 -19.80
N ARG A 259 1.41 14.50 -18.84
CA ARG A 259 0.16 14.86 -18.19
C ARG A 259 0.39 15.23 -16.73
N TYR A 260 -0.05 16.42 -16.37
CA TYR A 260 -0.02 16.96 -15.02
C TYR A 260 -1.26 16.55 -14.23
N GLY A 261 -1.17 16.59 -12.90
CA GLY A 261 -2.20 16.03 -12.00
C GLY A 261 -3.53 16.78 -11.96
N ASN A 262 -3.61 17.98 -12.53
CA ASN A 262 -4.84 18.74 -12.57
C ASN A 262 -5.57 18.53 -13.90
N PRO A 263 -6.88 18.21 -13.90
CA PRO A 263 -7.66 17.90 -15.09
C PRO A 263 -7.92 19.10 -16.02
N THR A 264 -7.56 20.31 -15.60
CA THR A 264 -7.81 21.58 -16.31
C THR A 264 -6.62 22.08 -17.13
N GLN A 265 -5.45 21.44 -17.07
CA GLN A 265 -4.27 21.90 -17.80
C GLN A 265 -3.85 20.89 -18.88
N GLU A 266 -3.54 21.45 -20.05
CA GLU A 266 -3.33 20.75 -21.32
C GLU A 266 -2.08 19.84 -21.30
N ASP A 267 -2.08 18.81 -22.16
CA ASP A 267 -0.94 17.89 -22.32
C ASP A 267 0.20 18.59 -23.09
N GLU A 268 1.40 18.72 -22.49
CA GLU A 268 2.54 19.42 -23.09
C GLU A 268 3.63 18.46 -23.59
N TRP A 269 4.21 18.76 -24.76
CA TRP A 269 5.43 18.09 -25.24
C TRP A 269 6.66 18.79 -24.68
N LEU A 270 7.48 18.05 -23.92
CA LEU A 270 8.74 18.56 -23.36
C LEU A 270 9.92 17.70 -23.82
N LEU A 271 11.07 18.35 -23.97
CA LEU A 271 12.33 17.72 -24.31
C LEU A 271 12.89 16.97 -23.10
N GLU A 272 13.59 15.87 -23.35
CA GLU A 272 14.24 15.06 -22.30
C GLU A 272 15.17 15.88 -21.37
N LYS A 273 15.73 16.99 -21.85
CA LYS A 273 16.65 17.86 -21.11
C LYS A 273 15.95 18.76 -20.09
N ASP A 274 14.68 19.09 -20.33
CA ASP A 274 13.93 20.07 -19.53
C ASP A 274 13.10 19.39 -18.41
N ILE A 275 13.18 18.06 -18.32
CA ILE A 275 12.50 17.28 -17.28
C ILE A 275 13.38 17.25 -16.02
N THR A 276 13.05 18.13 -15.07
CA THR A 276 13.81 18.33 -13.81
C THR A 276 13.81 17.12 -12.87
N HIS A 277 12.89 16.17 -13.04
CA HIS A 277 12.81 14.94 -12.24
C HIS A 277 12.99 13.68 -13.10
N SER A 278 14.24 13.38 -13.48
CA SER A 278 14.62 12.20 -14.30
C SER A 278 14.21 10.84 -13.69
N ASN A 279 13.93 10.79 -12.39
CA ASN A 279 13.56 9.57 -11.67
C ASN A 279 12.11 9.10 -11.88
N ILE A 280 11.25 9.91 -12.51
CA ILE A 280 9.82 9.59 -12.77
C ILE A 280 9.61 9.04 -14.19
N LEU A 281 10.59 9.14 -15.08
CA LEU A 281 10.53 8.44 -16.37
C LEU A 281 10.37 6.94 -16.08
N PRO A 282 9.26 6.30 -16.51
CA PRO A 282 9.01 4.92 -16.15
C PRO A 282 10.14 4.04 -16.69
N ARG A 283 10.88 3.39 -15.79
CA ARG A 283 11.94 2.40 -16.12
C ARG A 283 11.49 1.36 -17.15
N ARG A 284 10.18 1.13 -17.30
CA ARG A 284 9.58 0.26 -18.32
C ARG A 284 9.85 0.69 -19.77
N LEU A 285 10.04 1.98 -20.07
CA LEU A 285 10.37 2.43 -21.43
C LEU A 285 11.88 2.35 -21.74
N ILE A 286 12.74 2.23 -20.71
CA ILE A 286 14.20 2.10 -20.87
C ILE A 286 14.59 0.64 -21.21
N ASN A 287 13.80 -0.35 -20.78
CA ASN A 287 14.17 -1.76 -20.85
C ASN A 287 13.67 -2.53 -22.09
N GLU A 288 12.83 -1.96 -22.96
CA GLU A 288 12.40 -2.65 -24.20
C GLU A 288 13.38 -2.49 -25.38
N ARG A 289 14.59 -1.95 -25.15
CA ARG A 289 15.64 -1.89 -26.17
C ARG A 289 17.00 -2.33 -25.64
N LYS A 290 17.11 -3.61 -25.28
CA LYS A 290 18.36 -4.35 -25.52
C LYS A 290 18.10 -5.37 -26.61
N PRO A 291 18.74 -5.25 -27.79
CA PRO A 291 18.77 -6.39 -28.71
C PRO A 291 19.51 -7.53 -28.01
N ILE A 292 18.96 -8.73 -28.19
CA ILE A 292 19.63 -9.98 -27.89
C ILE A 292 20.74 -10.11 -28.93
N GLU A 293 21.99 -9.89 -28.52
CA GLU A 293 23.20 -10.54 -29.04
C GLU A 293 24.16 -10.74 -27.87
#